data_AF-A0AAU2ATR5-F1
#
_entry.id   AF-A0AAU2ATR5-F1
#
_cell.length_a   1.000
_cell.length_b   1.000
_cell.length_c   1.000
_cell.angle_alpha   90.00
_cell.angle_beta   90.00
_cell.angle_gamma   90.00
#
_symmetry.space_group_name_H-M   'P 1'
#
loop_
_entity.id
_entity.type
_entity.pdbx_description
1 polymer ?
#
loop_
_entity_poly.entity_id
_entity_poly.type
_entity_poly.pdbx_seq_one_letter_code
_entity_poly.pdbx_strand_id
1 'polypeptide(L)'
;MTMNTPTVAMKAALQFYPARYRRERGDELAAVFSDTTAEAGKPAVVREALDLAAYGLRVRTRLTAFSPGGRLLALAAPLIAGAAAGAGLYPWVGDSDQLAWRLEHTSSVVTLVAAFAQPVASLLLALAALLGRWAEARVISVAVMAAGLLGMKEVFVADGINAWWVLAVGSSAMPFLLSGLLVIAAPREMLGEPTWRSRGLVLASVVGGWLVIASQGGFDSHYMLNGPRSAVLVVVPLFLVLTALRGRLVPAAIGLAMLPLTATFGMFTLWQTTGGLWNLLPISAAAVALIVAPLMIGRGAGAGGAHSIA
;
A
#
# COMPACT_ATOMS: atom_id res chain seq x y z
N MET A 1 -40.52 20.60 8.31
CA MET A 1 -39.23 19.91 8.06
C MET A 1 -38.11 20.86 8.48
N THR A 2 -37.59 20.70 9.69
CA THR A 2 -36.43 21.45 10.17
C THR A 2 -35.18 20.85 9.55
N MET A 3 -34.46 21.62 8.72
CA MET A 3 -33.17 21.20 8.17
C MET A 3 -32.18 21.05 9.33
N ASN A 4 -31.86 19.80 9.70
CA ASN A 4 -30.80 19.51 10.65
C ASN A 4 -29.47 20.00 10.06
N THR A 5 -28.85 20.98 10.72
CA THR A 5 -27.56 21.52 10.30
C THR A 5 -26.52 20.39 10.33
N PRO A 6 -25.83 20.10 9.21
CA PRO A 6 -24.90 18.98 9.16
C PRO A 6 -23.72 19.19 10.11
N THR A 7 -23.40 18.16 10.89
CA THR A 7 -22.32 18.18 11.89
C THR A 7 -20.96 18.43 11.21
N VAL A 8 -20.00 19.00 11.95
CA VAL A 8 -18.65 19.31 11.42
C VAL A 8 -17.96 18.05 10.89
N ALA A 9 -18.14 16.92 11.58
CA ALA A 9 -17.61 15.62 11.18
C ALA A 9 -18.16 15.16 9.81
N MET A 10 -19.47 15.31 9.60
CA MET A 10 -20.12 14.97 8.33
C MET A 10 -19.63 15.88 7.19
N LYS A 11 -19.53 17.19 7.42
CA LYS A 11 -19.01 18.14 6.43
C LYS A 11 -17.57 17.80 6.03
N ALA A 12 -16.73 17.44 6.99
CA ALA A 12 -15.37 17.00 6.73
C ALA A 12 -15.33 15.69 5.93
N ALA A 13 -16.15 14.70 6.29
CA ALA A 13 -16.25 13.43 5.57
C ALA A 13 -16.67 13.61 4.11
N LEU A 14 -17.63 14.51 3.85
CA LEU A 14 -18.07 14.83 2.50
C LEU A 14 -16.94 15.45 1.65
N GLN A 15 -15.91 16.09 2.21
CA GLN A 15 -14.78 16.63 1.42
C GLN A 15 -14.00 15.57 0.63
N PHE A 16 -14.10 14.31 1.01
CA PHE A 16 -13.43 13.21 0.32
C PHE A 16 -14.15 12.79 -0.98
N TYR A 17 -15.41 13.15 -1.17
CA TYR A 17 -16.16 12.85 -2.38
C TYR A 17 -15.84 13.82 -3.54
N PRO A 18 -15.94 13.36 -4.81
CA PRO A 18 -15.90 14.26 -5.96
C PRO A 18 -16.97 15.35 -5.88
N ALA A 19 -16.64 16.58 -6.26
CA ALA A 19 -17.54 17.74 -6.13
C ALA A 19 -18.90 17.53 -6.82
N ARG A 20 -18.93 16.88 -7.99
CA ARG A 20 -20.17 16.55 -8.70
C ARG A 20 -21.06 15.60 -7.88
N TYR A 21 -20.47 14.54 -7.33
CA TYR A 21 -21.19 13.55 -6.51
C TYR A 21 -21.81 14.20 -5.27
N ARG A 22 -21.10 15.12 -4.62
CA ARG A 22 -21.62 15.86 -3.46
C ARG A 22 -22.84 16.72 -3.80
N ARG A 23 -22.86 17.33 -5.00
CA ARG A 23 -24.02 18.14 -5.42
C ARG A 23 -25.25 17.29 -5.73
N GLU A 24 -25.04 16.09 -6.28
CA GLU A 24 -26.13 15.20 -6.70
C GLU A 24 -26.68 14.34 -5.56
N ARG A 25 -25.82 13.90 -4.62
CA ARG A 25 -26.14 12.91 -3.59
C ARG A 25 -25.79 13.36 -2.16
N GLY A 26 -25.26 14.57 -1.98
CA GLY A 26 -24.81 15.05 -0.67
C GLY A 26 -25.93 15.15 0.36
N ASP A 27 -27.12 15.59 -0.06
CA ASP A 27 -28.28 15.72 0.82
C ASP A 27 -28.83 14.35 1.26
N GLU A 28 -28.84 13.37 0.35
CA GLU A 28 -29.21 11.99 0.66
C GLU A 28 -28.21 11.36 1.65
N LEU A 29 -26.91 11.51 1.38
CA LEU A 29 -25.86 11.04 2.30
C LEU A 29 -25.95 11.72 3.67
N ALA A 30 -26.29 13.01 3.71
CA ALA A 30 -26.49 13.77 4.93
C ALA A 30 -27.66 13.21 5.75
N ALA A 31 -28.79 12.95 5.09
CA ALA A 31 -29.98 12.40 5.72
C ALA A 31 -29.71 11.00 6.28
N VAL A 32 -29.10 10.11 5.48
CA VAL A 32 -28.72 8.77 5.95
C VAL A 32 -27.73 8.85 7.12
N PHE A 33 -26.75 9.75 7.06
CA PHE A 33 -25.81 9.95 8.17
C PHE A 33 -26.53 10.44 9.43
N SER A 34 -27.44 11.41 9.33
CA SER A 34 -28.20 11.88 10.50
C SER A 34 -29.11 10.80 11.07
N ASP A 35 -29.75 10.01 10.22
CA ASP A 35 -30.67 8.94 10.65
C ASP A 35 -29.91 7.82 11.36
N THR A 36 -28.78 7.38 10.80
CA THR A 36 -27.92 6.36 11.41
C THR A 36 -27.22 6.82 12.69
N THR A 37 -27.09 8.13 12.91
CA THR A 37 -26.39 8.69 14.07
C THR A 37 -27.30 9.36 15.11
N ALA A 38 -28.61 9.41 14.88
CA ALA A 38 -29.58 10.13 15.73
C ALA A 38 -29.55 9.67 17.19
N GLU A 39 -29.35 8.38 17.43
CA GLU A 39 -29.30 7.77 18.76
C GLU A 39 -27.89 7.27 19.12
N ALA A 40 -26.90 7.57 18.29
CA ALA A 40 -25.55 7.03 18.41
C ALA A 40 -24.69 7.87 19.37
N GLY A 41 -23.92 7.19 20.23
CA GLY A 41 -22.91 7.87 21.04
C GLY A 41 -21.79 8.50 20.21
N LYS A 42 -21.08 9.49 20.76
CA LYS A 42 -19.91 10.17 20.13
C LYS A 42 -18.95 9.22 19.38
N PRO A 43 -18.49 8.07 19.93
CA PRO A 43 -17.56 7.20 19.20
C PRO A 43 -18.19 6.58 17.94
N ALA A 44 -19.48 6.27 17.98
CA ALA A 44 -20.19 5.73 16.83
C ALA A 44 -20.36 6.77 15.72
N VAL A 45 -20.63 8.04 16.08
CA VAL A 45 -20.67 9.16 15.11
C VAL A 45 -19.33 9.34 14.40
N VAL A 46 -18.21 9.29 15.15
CA VAL A 46 -16.87 9.43 14.57
C VAL A 46 -16.57 8.26 13.64
N ARG A 47 -16.92 7.04 14.05
CA ARG A 47 -16.75 5.84 13.21
C ARG A 47 -17.53 5.96 11.90
N GLU A 48 -18.80 6.36 11.97
CA GLU A 48 -19.64 6.53 10.79
C GLU A 48 -19.05 7.62 9.86
N ALA A 49 -18.53 8.71 10.43
CA ALA A 49 -17.92 9.78 9.64
C ALA A 49 -16.64 9.31 8.93
N LEU A 50 -15.84 8.47 9.59
CA LEU A 50 -14.64 7.86 8.99
C LEU A 50 -14.99 6.86 7.90
N ASP A 51 -16.01 6.02 8.11
CA ASP A 51 -16.49 5.07 7.09
C ASP A 51 -17.03 5.82 5.86
N LEU A 52 -17.78 6.90 6.07
CA LEU A 52 -18.28 7.79 5.01
C LEU A 52 -17.13 8.46 4.24
N ALA A 53 -16.13 8.99 4.95
CA ALA A 53 -14.94 9.62 4.36
C ALA A 53 -14.12 8.60 3.55
N ALA A 54 -13.91 7.40 4.08
CA ALA A 54 -13.19 6.32 3.42
C ALA A 54 -13.91 5.88 2.14
N TYR A 55 -15.24 5.75 2.17
CA TYR A 55 -16.02 5.44 0.96
C TYR A 55 -15.90 6.57 -0.07
N GLY A 56 -16.00 7.84 0.35
CA GLY A 56 -15.80 8.99 -0.53
C GLY A 56 -14.43 9.00 -1.22
N LEU A 57 -13.38 8.68 -0.47
CA LEU A 57 -12.03 8.56 -0.99
C LEU A 57 -11.91 7.41 -2.02
N ARG A 58 -12.56 6.26 -1.78
CA ARG A 58 -12.62 5.15 -2.77
C ARG A 58 -13.36 5.56 -4.03
N VAL A 59 -14.47 6.30 -3.92
CA VAL A 59 -15.20 6.84 -5.08
C VAL A 59 -14.29 7.78 -5.88
N ARG A 60 -13.58 8.68 -5.20
CA ARG A 60 -12.67 9.65 -5.83
C ARG A 60 -11.47 9.00 -6.50
N THR A 61 -10.90 7.96 -5.88
CA THR A 61 -9.75 7.22 -6.40
C THR A 61 -10.14 6.09 -7.35
N ARG A 62 -11.44 5.86 -7.60
CA ARG A 62 -11.97 4.73 -8.39
C ARG A 62 -11.44 3.39 -7.87
N LEU A 63 -11.49 3.20 -6.55
CA LEU A 63 -11.13 1.97 -5.84
C LEU A 63 -12.36 1.26 -5.25
N THR A 64 -13.54 1.46 -5.84
CA THR A 64 -14.79 0.77 -5.47
C THR A 64 -14.83 -0.64 -6.06
N ALA A 65 -15.66 -1.54 -5.51
CA ALA A 65 -15.78 -2.92 -6.01
C ALA A 65 -16.12 -3.04 -7.52
N PHE A 66 -16.85 -2.07 -8.07
CA PHE A 66 -17.23 -2.06 -9.49
C PHE A 66 -16.12 -1.59 -10.43
N SER A 67 -15.05 -1.02 -9.88
CA SER A 67 -13.95 -0.46 -10.67
C SER A 67 -12.83 -1.49 -10.90
N PRO A 68 -12.10 -1.43 -12.03
CA PRO A 68 -10.91 -2.25 -12.25
C PRO A 68 -9.86 -2.10 -11.14
N GLY A 69 -9.68 -0.87 -10.63
CA GLY A 69 -8.73 -0.58 -9.54
C GLY A 69 -9.10 -1.25 -8.23
N GLY A 70 -10.38 -1.18 -7.83
CA GLY A 70 -10.88 -1.87 -6.64
C GLY A 70 -10.75 -3.39 -6.75
N ARG A 71 -11.07 -3.96 -7.92
CA ARG A 71 -10.90 -5.41 -8.18
C ARG A 71 -9.44 -5.85 -8.12
N LEU A 72 -8.54 -5.08 -8.71
CA LEU A 72 -7.10 -5.32 -8.64
C LEU A 72 -6.59 -5.28 -7.19
N LEU A 73 -7.00 -4.26 -6.43
CA LEU A 73 -6.57 -4.08 -5.05
C LEU A 73 -7.11 -5.18 -4.13
N ALA A 74 -8.37 -5.61 -4.33
CA ALA A 74 -8.93 -6.75 -3.62
C ALA A 74 -8.17 -8.06 -3.91
N LEU A 75 -7.78 -8.27 -5.18
CA LEU A 75 -6.98 -9.44 -5.57
C LEU A 75 -5.56 -9.38 -5.02
N ALA A 76 -4.97 -8.18 -4.89
CA ALA A 76 -3.63 -7.97 -4.38
C ALA A 76 -3.55 -8.02 -2.85
N ALA A 77 -4.61 -7.66 -2.13
CA ALA A 77 -4.58 -7.54 -0.66
C ALA A 77 -4.04 -8.79 0.07
N PRO A 78 -4.41 -10.04 -0.28
CA PRO A 78 -3.84 -11.23 0.36
C PRO A 78 -2.34 -11.39 0.05
N LEU A 79 -1.92 -11.07 -1.17
CA LEU A 79 -0.53 -11.14 -1.60
C LEU A 79 0.31 -10.07 -0.88
N ILE A 80 -0.25 -8.86 -0.70
CA ILE A 80 0.38 -7.77 0.06
C ILE A 80 0.57 -8.18 1.52
N ALA A 81 -0.45 -8.77 2.14
CA ALA A 81 -0.39 -9.24 3.52
C ALA A 81 0.71 -10.29 3.71
N GLY A 82 0.79 -11.29 2.83
CA GLY A 82 1.86 -12.29 2.89
C GLY A 82 3.23 -11.71 2.58
N ALA A 83 3.36 -10.89 1.52
CA ALA A 83 4.62 -10.22 1.17
C ALA A 83 5.16 -9.35 2.31
N ALA A 84 4.30 -8.57 2.98
CA ALA A 84 4.67 -7.79 4.16
C ALA A 84 5.13 -8.68 5.32
N ALA A 85 4.47 -9.82 5.56
CA ALA A 85 4.92 -10.78 6.57
C ALA A 85 6.28 -11.39 6.25
N GLY A 86 6.53 -11.75 4.99
CA GLY A 86 7.83 -12.21 4.52
C GLY A 86 8.94 -11.18 4.74
N ALA A 87 8.67 -9.94 4.36
CA ALA A 87 9.59 -8.83 4.57
C ALA A 87 9.82 -8.55 6.08
N GLY A 88 8.77 -8.61 6.89
CA GLY A 88 8.84 -8.44 8.34
C GLY A 88 9.60 -9.57 9.05
N LEU A 89 9.57 -10.79 8.52
CA LEU A 89 10.32 -11.93 9.06
C LEU A 89 11.81 -11.91 8.73
N TYR A 90 12.23 -11.16 7.71
CA TYR A 90 13.60 -11.18 7.24
C TYR A 90 14.62 -10.88 8.36
N PRO A 91 14.47 -9.85 9.22
CA PRO A 91 15.41 -9.61 10.32
C PRO A 91 15.54 -10.77 11.32
N TRP A 92 14.50 -11.59 11.49
CA TRP A 92 14.51 -12.70 12.44
C TRP A 92 15.19 -13.96 11.89
N VAL A 93 15.13 -14.16 10.57
CA VAL A 93 15.52 -15.42 9.92
C VAL A 93 16.69 -15.25 8.96
N GLY A 94 16.66 -14.20 8.15
CA GLY A 94 17.67 -13.92 7.12
C GLY A 94 18.83 -13.04 7.60
N ASP A 95 18.65 -12.31 8.71
CA ASP A 95 19.64 -11.37 9.25
C ASP A 95 19.68 -11.40 10.79
N SER A 96 19.61 -12.62 11.34
CA SER A 96 19.54 -12.85 12.79
C SER A 96 20.75 -12.32 13.54
N ASP A 97 21.93 -12.33 12.92
CA ASP A 97 23.17 -11.85 13.52
C ASP A 97 23.14 -10.33 13.69
N GLN A 98 22.66 -9.59 12.69
CA GLN A 98 22.48 -8.14 12.80
C GLN A 98 21.41 -7.80 13.85
N LEU A 99 20.33 -8.57 13.92
CA LEU A 99 19.32 -8.40 14.97
C LEU A 99 19.93 -8.64 16.35
N ALA A 100 20.65 -9.75 16.56
CA ALA A 100 21.30 -10.07 17.82
C ALA A 100 22.26 -8.95 18.24
N TRP A 101 23.11 -8.50 17.32
CA TRP A 101 24.00 -7.36 17.54
C TRP A 101 23.25 -6.10 17.97
N ARG A 102 22.15 -5.75 17.28
CA ARG A 102 21.31 -4.59 17.64
C ARG A 102 20.69 -4.72 19.03
N LEU A 103 20.22 -5.92 19.39
CA LEU A 103 19.61 -6.18 20.70
C LEU A 103 20.65 -6.10 21.82
N GLU A 104 21.88 -6.57 21.59
CA GLU A 104 22.98 -6.49 22.55
C GLU A 104 23.49 -5.05 22.76
N HIS A 105 23.47 -4.23 21.70
CA HIS A 105 24.07 -2.89 21.69
C HIS A 105 23.05 -1.76 21.86
N THR A 106 21.78 -2.08 22.17
CA THR A 106 20.75 -1.06 22.41
C THR A 106 20.24 -1.10 23.85
N SER A 107 20.16 0.07 24.48
CA SER A 107 19.43 0.29 25.75
C SER A 107 18.04 0.90 25.52
N SER A 108 17.67 1.16 24.26
CA SER A 108 16.42 1.84 23.92
C SER A 108 15.25 0.86 23.91
N VAL A 109 14.34 1.01 24.86
CA VAL A 109 13.06 0.27 24.90
C VAL A 109 12.29 0.42 23.59
N VAL A 110 12.34 1.59 22.96
CA VAL A 110 11.64 1.82 21.68
C VAL A 110 12.27 1.02 20.54
N THR A 111 13.61 0.89 20.50
CA THR A 111 14.29 0.04 19.51
C THR A 111 13.93 -1.43 19.73
N LEU A 112 13.90 -1.89 20.99
CA LEU A 112 13.43 -3.23 21.33
C LEU A 112 12.00 -3.46 20.84
N VAL A 113 11.07 -2.56 21.18
CA VAL A 113 9.68 -2.66 20.72
C VAL A 113 9.59 -2.68 19.19
N ALA A 114 10.32 -1.82 18.48
CA ALA A 114 10.30 -1.78 17.02
C ALA A 114 10.81 -3.08 16.39
N ALA A 115 11.84 -3.70 16.97
CA ALA A 115 12.44 -4.95 16.50
C ALA A 115 11.46 -6.15 16.54
N PHE A 116 10.46 -6.12 17.42
CA PHE A 116 9.45 -7.17 17.52
C PHE A 116 8.09 -6.76 16.94
N ALA A 117 7.68 -5.50 17.10
CA ALA A 117 6.36 -5.02 16.70
C ALA A 117 6.12 -5.19 15.19
N GLN A 118 7.12 -4.91 14.36
CA GLN A 118 6.97 -4.97 12.91
C GLN A 118 6.84 -6.41 12.37
N PRO A 119 7.73 -7.36 12.70
CA PRO A 119 7.54 -8.77 12.34
C PRO A 119 6.22 -9.34 12.87
N VAL A 120 5.90 -9.10 14.15
CA VAL A 120 4.67 -9.63 14.78
C VAL A 120 3.42 -9.07 14.11
N ALA A 121 3.32 -7.75 13.91
CA ALA A 121 2.18 -7.14 13.26
C ALA A 121 2.00 -7.67 11.82
N SER A 122 3.10 -7.84 11.08
CA SER A 122 3.06 -8.34 9.70
C SER A 122 2.65 -9.81 9.64
N LEU A 123 3.13 -10.66 10.57
CA LEU A 123 2.69 -12.04 10.72
C LEU A 123 1.20 -12.15 11.07
N LEU A 124 0.73 -11.34 12.01
CA LEU A 124 -0.69 -11.28 12.38
C LEU A 124 -1.55 -10.82 11.19
N LEU A 125 -1.03 -9.91 10.34
CA LEU A 125 -1.71 -9.48 9.13
C LEU A 125 -1.86 -10.65 8.13
N ALA A 126 -0.79 -11.40 7.87
CA ALA A 126 -0.86 -12.58 7.03
C ALA A 126 -1.78 -13.66 7.62
N LEU A 127 -1.74 -13.88 8.94
CA LEU A 127 -2.63 -14.82 9.62
C LEU A 127 -4.10 -14.40 9.48
N ALA A 128 -4.42 -13.13 9.68
CA ALA A 128 -5.77 -12.61 9.47
C ALA A 128 -6.22 -12.81 8.01
N ALA A 129 -5.35 -12.58 7.02
CA ALA A 129 -5.64 -12.84 5.62
C ALA A 129 -5.86 -14.34 5.32
N LEU A 130 -5.06 -15.24 5.91
CA LEU A 130 -5.22 -16.70 5.78
C LEU A 130 -6.56 -17.19 6.35
N LEU A 131 -6.98 -16.58 7.45
CA LEU A 131 -8.24 -16.87 8.14
C LEU A 131 -9.44 -16.14 7.52
N GLY A 132 -9.24 -15.24 6.55
CA GLY A 132 -10.34 -14.45 5.96
C GLY A 132 -10.88 -13.35 6.89
N ARG A 133 -10.17 -13.06 7.97
CA ARG A 133 -10.55 -12.10 9.02
C ARG A 133 -10.17 -10.68 8.60
N TRP A 134 -10.82 -10.20 7.54
CA TRP A 134 -10.45 -8.93 6.88
C TRP A 134 -10.79 -7.68 7.68
N ALA A 135 -11.75 -7.76 8.61
CA ALA A 135 -12.02 -6.66 9.53
C ALA A 135 -10.83 -6.47 10.48
N GLU A 136 -10.32 -7.57 11.03
CA GLU A 136 -9.14 -7.61 11.90
C GLU A 136 -7.87 -7.26 11.12
N ALA A 137 -7.71 -7.79 9.90
CA ALA A 137 -6.57 -7.49 9.03
C ALA A 137 -6.40 -5.98 8.80
N ARG A 138 -7.49 -5.22 8.67
CA ARG A 138 -7.43 -3.76 8.52
C ARG A 138 -6.99 -3.03 9.79
N VAL A 139 -7.44 -3.49 10.96
CA VAL A 139 -6.96 -2.97 12.24
C VAL A 139 -5.47 -3.29 12.41
N ILE A 140 -5.08 -4.52 12.12
CA ILE A 140 -3.68 -4.95 12.16
C ILE A 140 -2.83 -4.18 11.15
N SER A 141 -3.38 -3.81 9.99
CA SER A 141 -2.68 -2.98 9.00
C SER A 141 -2.28 -1.62 9.57
N VAL A 142 -3.08 -1.03 10.46
CA VAL A 142 -2.70 0.19 11.20
C VAL A 142 -1.51 -0.09 12.13
N ALA A 143 -1.49 -1.25 12.80
CA ALA A 143 -0.35 -1.65 13.63
C ALA A 143 0.92 -1.90 12.79
N VAL A 144 0.80 -2.49 11.60
CA VAL A 144 1.91 -2.65 10.63
C VAL A 144 2.46 -1.29 10.21
N MET A 145 1.58 -0.34 9.88
CA MET A 145 1.98 1.04 9.55
C MET A 145 2.67 1.73 10.73
N ALA A 146 2.11 1.63 11.92
CA ALA A 146 2.67 2.23 13.13
C ALA A 146 4.05 1.63 13.48
N ALA A 147 4.22 0.32 13.33
CA ALA A 147 5.50 -0.35 13.54
C ALA A 147 6.56 0.12 12.54
N GLY A 148 6.19 0.31 11.27
CA GLY A 148 7.03 0.95 10.25
C GLY A 148 7.49 2.35 10.67
N LEU A 149 6.56 3.19 11.14
CA LEU A 149 6.86 4.54 11.61
C LEU A 149 7.72 4.57 12.86
N LEU A 150 7.54 3.62 13.79
CA LEU A 150 8.41 3.48 14.97
C LEU A 150 9.86 3.24 14.57
N GLY A 151 10.09 2.50 13.48
CA GLY A 151 11.42 2.34 12.88
C GLY A 151 12.04 3.66 12.40
N MET A 152 11.23 4.69 12.11
CA MET A 152 11.71 6.01 11.68
C MET A 152 12.12 6.94 12.81
N LYS A 153 11.96 6.57 14.09
CA LYS A 153 12.27 7.46 15.23
C LYS A 153 13.68 8.02 15.19
N GLU A 154 14.64 7.21 14.73
CA GLU A 154 16.07 7.57 14.74
C GLU A 154 16.38 8.71 13.78
N VAL A 155 15.55 8.93 12.75
CA VAL A 155 15.64 10.07 11.85
C VAL A 155 15.34 11.39 12.56
N PHE A 156 14.42 11.37 13.54
CA PHE A 156 13.95 12.56 14.24
C PHE A 156 14.75 12.89 15.50
N VAL A 157 15.57 11.95 15.98
CA VAL A 157 16.38 12.10 17.20
C VAL A 157 17.86 12.34 16.86
N ALA A 158 18.30 12.07 15.63
CA ALA A 158 19.67 12.34 15.21
C ALA A 158 19.95 13.85 15.14
N ASP A 159 21.16 14.25 15.57
CA ASP A 159 21.65 15.62 15.44
C ASP A 159 21.88 15.96 13.96
N GLY A 160 20.87 16.58 13.36
CA GLY A 160 20.88 17.00 11.96
C GLY A 160 20.10 16.06 11.03
N ILE A 161 19.18 16.63 10.26
CA ILE A 161 18.42 15.90 9.25
C ILE A 161 19.33 15.67 8.04
N ASN A 162 19.92 14.47 7.94
CA ASN A 162 20.67 14.04 6.77
C ASN A 162 19.72 13.33 5.78
N ALA A 163 19.64 13.83 4.55
CA ALA A 163 18.81 13.25 3.49
C ALA A 163 19.12 11.77 3.23
N TRP A 164 20.39 11.36 3.30
CA TRP A 164 20.79 9.96 3.17
C TRP A 164 20.15 9.09 4.26
N TRP A 165 20.20 9.54 5.51
CA TRP A 165 19.62 8.81 6.65
C TRP A 165 18.09 8.75 6.58
N VAL A 166 17.44 9.86 6.22
CA VAL A 166 15.99 9.92 5.99
C VAL A 166 15.57 8.91 4.92
N LEU A 167 16.31 8.83 3.81
CA LEU A 167 15.99 7.90 2.74
C LEU A 167 16.32 6.45 3.11
N ALA A 168 17.43 6.19 3.79
CA ALA A 168 17.81 4.86 4.25
C ALA A 168 16.76 4.28 5.21
N VAL A 169 16.44 5.01 6.28
CA VAL A 169 15.43 4.59 7.27
C VAL A 169 14.02 4.65 6.68
N GLY A 170 13.74 5.61 5.80
CA GLY A 170 12.48 5.66 5.06
C GLY A 170 12.30 4.43 4.17
N SER A 171 13.35 3.95 3.50
CA SER A 171 13.28 2.81 2.59
C SER A 171 12.91 1.50 3.29
N SER A 172 13.25 1.38 4.59
CA SER A 172 12.91 0.23 5.42
C SER A 172 11.50 0.31 6.02
N ALA A 173 11.02 1.51 6.35
CA ALA A 173 9.69 1.75 6.93
C ALA A 173 8.57 1.79 5.88
N MET A 174 8.82 2.40 4.73
CA MET A 174 7.83 2.63 3.68
C MET A 174 7.16 1.36 3.12
N PRO A 175 7.84 0.21 2.98
CA PRO A 175 7.17 -1.03 2.54
C PRO A 175 5.98 -1.39 3.41
N PHE A 176 6.11 -1.27 4.73
CA PHE A 176 5.07 -1.62 5.69
C PHE A 176 3.95 -0.57 5.72
N LEU A 177 4.32 0.71 5.61
CA LEU A 177 3.36 1.81 5.46
C LEU A 177 2.48 1.65 4.23
N LEU A 178 3.10 1.43 3.08
CA LEU A 178 2.40 1.25 1.80
C LEU A 178 1.58 -0.04 1.79
N SER A 179 2.12 -1.14 2.34
CA SER A 179 1.39 -2.41 2.43
C SER A 179 0.13 -2.28 3.29
N GLY A 180 0.24 -1.70 4.49
CA GLY A 180 -0.91 -1.48 5.36
C GLY A 180 -1.95 -0.54 4.72
N LEU A 181 -1.50 0.55 4.08
CA LEU A 181 -2.38 1.48 3.37
C LEU A 181 -3.14 0.78 2.23
N LEU A 182 -2.47 -0.03 1.43
CA LEU A 182 -3.09 -0.76 0.31
C LEU A 182 -4.13 -1.78 0.81
N VAL A 183 -3.85 -2.49 1.91
CA VAL A 183 -4.81 -3.42 2.52
C VAL A 183 -6.05 -2.69 3.07
N ILE A 184 -5.86 -1.53 3.71
CA ILE A 184 -6.98 -0.69 4.19
C ILE A 184 -7.82 -0.16 3.02
N ALA A 185 -7.17 0.21 1.92
CA ALA A 185 -7.81 0.74 0.74
C ALA A 185 -8.63 -0.32 -0.02
N ALA A 186 -8.23 -1.59 0.02
CA ALA A 186 -8.90 -2.71 -0.67
C ALA A 186 -10.40 -2.78 -0.32
N PRO A 187 -11.34 -2.86 -1.29
CA PRO A 187 -12.78 -2.88 -1.02
C PRO A 187 -13.21 -4.12 -0.24
N ARG A 188 -13.94 -3.94 0.88
CA ARG A 188 -14.22 -5.02 1.86
C ARG A 188 -15.15 -6.08 1.26
N GLU A 189 -16.14 -5.61 0.52
CA GLU A 189 -17.16 -6.40 -0.15
C GLU A 189 -16.59 -7.40 -1.17
N MET A 190 -15.33 -7.22 -1.58
CA MET A 190 -14.63 -8.12 -2.50
C MET A 190 -13.67 -9.09 -1.80
N LEU A 191 -13.39 -8.87 -0.52
CA LEU A 191 -12.51 -9.70 0.28
C LEU A 191 -13.33 -10.88 0.82
N GLY A 192 -13.57 -11.86 -0.06
CA GLY A 192 -14.37 -13.05 0.23
C GLY A 192 -13.66 -14.05 1.14
N GLU A 193 -14.34 -15.18 1.36
CA GLU A 193 -13.81 -16.29 2.16
C GLU A 193 -12.55 -16.89 1.54
N PRO A 194 -11.55 -17.24 2.37
CA PRO A 194 -10.28 -17.76 1.90
C PRO A 194 -10.47 -19.17 1.37
N THR A 195 -10.20 -19.34 0.07
CA THR A 195 -10.08 -20.67 -0.56
C THR A 195 -8.70 -21.27 -0.26
N TRP A 196 -8.54 -22.59 -0.42
CA TRP A 196 -7.23 -23.22 -0.28
C TRP A 196 -6.18 -22.61 -1.23
N ARG A 197 -6.61 -22.22 -2.45
CA ARG A 197 -5.73 -21.55 -3.43
C ARG A 197 -5.28 -20.19 -2.93
N SER A 198 -6.20 -19.38 -2.40
CA SER A 198 -5.84 -18.06 -1.86
C SER A 198 -4.94 -18.18 -0.64
N ARG A 199 -5.13 -19.19 0.22
CA ARG A 199 -4.22 -19.48 1.34
C ARG A 199 -2.82 -19.84 0.84
N GLY A 200 -2.72 -20.71 -0.16
CA GLY A 200 -1.46 -21.06 -0.82
C GLY A 200 -0.76 -19.84 -1.42
N LEU A 201 -1.52 -18.92 -2.03
CA LEU A 201 -0.98 -17.66 -2.57
C LEU A 201 -0.46 -16.73 -1.46
N VAL A 202 -1.15 -16.61 -0.33
CA VAL A 202 -0.66 -15.84 0.83
C VAL A 202 0.67 -16.42 1.30
N LEU A 203 0.75 -17.74 1.53
CA LEU A 203 2.00 -18.40 1.96
C LEU A 203 3.13 -18.24 0.93
N ALA A 204 2.82 -18.43 -0.36
CA ALA A 204 3.79 -18.19 -1.43
C ALA A 204 4.29 -16.75 -1.44
N SER A 205 3.41 -15.77 -1.16
CA SER A 205 3.80 -14.36 -1.05
C SER A 205 4.62 -14.07 0.20
N VAL A 206 4.47 -14.82 1.31
CA VAL A 206 5.41 -14.75 2.45
C VAL A 206 6.81 -15.12 2.00
N VAL A 207 6.97 -16.25 1.32
CA VAL A 207 8.27 -16.67 0.79
C VAL A 207 8.80 -15.65 -0.23
N GLY A 208 7.93 -15.16 -1.13
CA GLY A 208 8.29 -14.15 -2.13
C GLY A 208 8.75 -12.84 -1.51
N GLY A 209 8.04 -12.32 -0.52
CA GLY A 209 8.42 -11.10 0.20
C GLY A 209 9.75 -11.24 0.93
N TRP A 210 9.97 -12.38 1.59
CA TRP A 210 11.25 -12.70 2.22
C TRP A 210 12.40 -12.75 1.20
N LEU A 211 12.20 -13.45 0.08
CA LEU A 211 13.20 -13.56 -0.99
C LEU A 211 13.52 -12.20 -1.63
N VAL A 212 12.52 -11.33 -1.79
CA VAL A 212 12.73 -9.98 -2.32
C VAL A 212 13.62 -9.17 -1.38
N ILE A 213 13.40 -9.21 -0.06
CA ILE A 213 14.29 -8.52 0.89
C ILE A 213 15.67 -9.17 0.93
N ALA A 214 15.75 -10.50 0.95
CA ALA A 214 17.02 -11.24 0.92
C ALA A 214 17.85 -10.90 -0.32
N SER A 215 17.22 -10.85 -1.49
CA SER A 215 17.89 -10.52 -2.75
C SER A 215 18.46 -9.10 -2.79
N GLN A 216 17.94 -8.20 -1.96
CA GLN A 216 18.39 -6.82 -1.83
C GLN A 216 19.55 -6.65 -0.85
N GLY A 217 20.04 -7.74 -0.25
CA GLY A 217 21.07 -7.69 0.80
C GLY A 217 20.50 -7.36 2.18
N GLY A 218 19.17 -7.48 2.36
CA GLY A 218 18.51 -7.15 3.61
C GLY A 218 18.45 -5.65 3.89
N PHE A 219 18.64 -5.27 5.15
CA PHE A 219 18.72 -3.87 5.59
C PHE A 219 20.18 -3.38 5.70
N ASP A 220 21.14 -4.12 5.14
CA ASP A 220 22.54 -3.72 5.14
C ASP A 220 22.80 -2.63 4.09
N SER A 221 23.16 -1.45 4.58
CA SER A 221 23.50 -0.29 3.76
C SER A 221 24.72 -0.50 2.86
N HIS A 222 25.59 -1.48 3.16
CA HIS A 222 26.78 -1.77 2.37
C HIS A 222 26.53 -2.70 1.17
N TYR A 223 25.44 -3.48 1.20
CA TYR A 223 25.12 -4.47 0.16
C TYR A 223 23.87 -4.14 -0.66
N MET A 224 23.31 -2.94 -0.52
CA MET A 224 22.23 -2.48 -1.38
C MET A 224 22.65 -2.62 -2.85
N LEU A 225 21.89 -3.43 -3.60
CA LEU A 225 22.19 -3.86 -4.97
C LEU A 225 22.72 -2.73 -5.88
N ASN A 226 24.04 -2.60 -6.00
CA ASN A 226 24.63 -1.61 -6.90
C ASN A 226 24.24 -1.91 -8.36
N GLY A 227 23.78 -0.87 -9.07
CA GLY A 227 23.62 -0.89 -10.52
C GLY A 227 22.28 -1.48 -11.03
N PRO A 228 22.25 -2.13 -12.22
CA PRO A 228 21.04 -2.37 -13.00
C PRO A 228 20.03 -3.33 -12.36
N ARG A 229 20.44 -4.12 -11.35
CA ARG A 229 19.55 -5.07 -10.65
C ARG A 229 18.46 -4.36 -9.84
N SER A 230 18.78 -3.23 -9.21
CA SER A 230 17.79 -2.43 -8.48
C SER A 230 16.72 -1.86 -9.42
N ALA A 231 17.11 -1.42 -10.62
CA ALA A 231 16.20 -0.98 -11.65
C ALA A 231 15.25 -2.13 -12.09
N VAL A 232 15.76 -3.34 -12.29
CA VAL A 232 14.94 -4.52 -12.62
C VAL A 232 13.89 -4.80 -11.55
N LEU A 233 14.27 -4.71 -10.26
CA LEU A 233 13.35 -4.93 -9.15
C LEU A 233 12.21 -3.93 -9.09
N VAL A 234 12.39 -2.70 -9.57
CA VAL A 234 11.29 -1.70 -9.66
C VAL A 234 10.49 -1.86 -10.95
N VAL A 235 11.20 -2.04 -12.07
CA VAL A 235 10.63 -2.05 -13.41
C VAL A 235 9.75 -3.28 -13.64
N VAL A 236 10.16 -4.46 -13.16
CA VAL A 236 9.37 -5.71 -13.35
C VAL A 236 8.01 -5.64 -12.65
N PRO A 237 7.89 -5.32 -11.34
CA PRO A 237 6.61 -5.14 -10.67
C PRO A 237 5.75 -4.05 -11.32
N LEU A 238 6.36 -2.95 -11.77
CA LEU A 238 5.64 -1.90 -12.47
C LEU A 238 5.04 -2.40 -13.80
N PHE A 239 5.81 -3.11 -14.62
CA PHE A 239 5.30 -3.73 -15.84
C PHE A 239 4.19 -4.74 -15.56
N LEU A 240 4.32 -5.52 -14.49
CA LEU A 240 3.27 -6.43 -14.04
C LEU A 240 1.99 -5.66 -13.72
N VAL A 241 2.05 -4.57 -12.95
CA VAL A 241 0.87 -3.71 -12.67
C VAL A 241 0.24 -3.18 -13.96
N LEU A 242 1.04 -2.77 -14.95
CA LEU A 242 0.54 -2.28 -16.23
C LEU A 242 -0.24 -3.33 -17.03
N THR A 243 -0.08 -4.63 -16.73
CA THR A 243 -0.91 -5.67 -17.36
C THR A 243 -2.39 -5.55 -17.02
N ALA A 244 -2.75 -4.82 -15.96
CA ALA A 244 -4.15 -4.46 -15.65
C ALA A 244 -4.81 -3.67 -16.77
N LEU A 245 -4.04 -2.87 -17.52
CA LEU A 245 -4.52 -2.09 -18.68
C LEU A 245 -4.97 -3.01 -19.83
N ARG A 246 -4.47 -4.26 -19.85
CA ARG A 246 -4.87 -5.31 -20.79
C ARG A 246 -5.88 -6.29 -20.18
N GLY A 247 -6.50 -5.94 -19.04
CA GLY A 247 -7.46 -6.79 -18.35
C GLY A 247 -6.86 -7.99 -17.59
N ARG A 248 -5.53 -8.13 -17.54
CA ARG A 248 -4.86 -9.23 -16.83
C ARG A 248 -4.63 -8.85 -15.36
N LEU A 249 -5.64 -9.11 -14.52
CA LEU A 249 -5.59 -8.69 -13.11
C LEU A 249 -4.63 -9.50 -12.23
N VAL A 250 -4.43 -10.79 -12.51
CA VAL A 250 -3.57 -11.66 -11.67
C VAL A 250 -2.10 -11.23 -11.70
N PRO A 251 -1.44 -11.06 -12.88
CA PRO A 251 -0.06 -10.58 -12.90
C PRO A 251 0.05 -9.17 -12.30
N ALA A 252 -0.93 -8.30 -12.56
CA ALA A 252 -0.98 -6.99 -11.96
C ALA A 252 -1.07 -7.00 -10.44
N ALA A 253 -1.82 -7.94 -9.85
CA ALA A 253 -1.92 -8.08 -8.40
C ALA A 253 -0.58 -8.51 -7.79
N ILE A 254 0.16 -9.41 -8.47
CA ILE A 254 1.52 -9.79 -8.07
C ILE A 254 2.45 -8.56 -8.12
N GLY A 255 2.42 -7.81 -9.22
CA GLY A 255 3.19 -6.57 -9.36
C GLY A 255 2.87 -5.57 -8.24
N LEU A 256 1.58 -5.38 -7.96
CA LEU A 256 1.12 -4.45 -6.92
C LEU A 256 1.54 -4.90 -5.52
N ALA A 257 1.59 -6.21 -5.25
CA ALA A 257 2.06 -6.76 -3.99
C ALA A 257 3.58 -6.61 -3.79
N MET A 258 4.35 -6.64 -4.87
CA MET A 258 5.81 -6.51 -4.83
C MET A 258 6.28 -5.05 -4.83
N LEU A 259 5.47 -4.11 -5.35
CA LEU A 259 5.84 -2.70 -5.45
C LEU A 259 6.24 -2.05 -4.11
N PRO A 260 5.49 -2.22 -3.00
CA PRO A 260 5.90 -1.68 -1.70
C PRO A 260 7.29 -2.12 -1.26
N LEU A 261 7.67 -3.38 -1.56
CA LEU A 261 8.95 -3.96 -1.14
C LEU A 261 10.12 -3.55 -2.05
N THR A 262 9.84 -3.27 -3.32
CA THR A 262 10.87 -3.06 -4.35
C THR A 262 11.07 -1.59 -4.69
N ALA A 263 10.00 -0.80 -4.73
CA ALA A 263 10.06 0.61 -5.13
C ALA A 263 10.81 1.47 -4.09
N THR A 264 10.64 1.19 -2.80
CA THR A 264 11.22 2.02 -1.73
C THR A 264 12.74 1.86 -1.67
N PHE A 265 13.22 0.62 -1.66
CA PHE A 265 14.65 0.28 -1.70
C PHE A 265 15.26 0.62 -3.06
N GLY A 266 14.62 0.20 -4.15
CA GLY A 266 15.10 0.49 -5.50
C GLY A 266 15.25 1.98 -5.77
N MET A 267 14.32 2.82 -5.28
CA MET A 267 14.42 4.27 -5.42
C MET A 267 15.55 4.88 -4.57
N PHE A 268 15.80 4.35 -3.37
CA PHE A 268 16.95 4.78 -2.56
C PHE A 268 18.29 4.41 -3.22
N THR A 269 18.41 3.17 -3.72
CA THR A 269 19.61 2.72 -4.44
C THR A 269 19.82 3.49 -5.74
N LEU A 270 18.74 3.77 -6.49
CA LEU A 270 18.81 4.61 -7.69
C LEU A 270 19.29 6.02 -7.33
N TRP A 271 18.74 6.63 -6.27
CA TRP A 271 19.19 7.94 -5.80
C TRP A 271 20.68 7.95 -5.42
N GLN A 272 21.16 6.91 -4.73
CA GLN A 272 22.56 6.77 -4.34
C GLN A 272 23.48 6.61 -5.56
N THR A 273 23.08 5.78 -6.53
CA THR A 273 23.89 5.50 -7.73
C THR A 273 23.90 6.66 -8.73
N THR A 274 22.81 7.43 -8.84
CA THR A 274 22.75 8.60 -9.74
C THR A 274 23.25 9.88 -9.09
N GLY A 275 23.65 9.87 -7.81
CA GLY A 275 24.15 11.06 -7.12
C GLY A 275 23.06 12.12 -6.86
N GLY A 276 21.80 11.72 -6.68
CA GLY A 276 20.72 12.62 -6.31
C GLY A 276 19.44 12.55 -7.17
N LEU A 277 18.35 13.13 -6.65
CA LEU A 277 17.02 13.14 -7.28
C LEU A 277 16.98 13.89 -8.62
N TRP A 278 17.79 14.94 -8.77
CA TRP A 278 17.83 15.74 -9.99
C TRP A 278 18.27 14.94 -11.22
N ASN A 279 19.15 13.95 -11.02
CA ASN A 279 19.62 13.07 -12.07
C ASN A 279 18.62 11.96 -12.42
N LEU A 280 17.57 11.76 -11.60
CA LEU A 280 16.50 10.79 -11.87
C LEU A 280 15.35 11.37 -12.70
N LEU A 281 15.20 12.70 -12.78
CA LEU A 281 14.16 13.35 -13.57
C LEU A 281 14.14 12.95 -15.06
N PRO A 282 15.27 12.94 -15.79
CA PRO A 282 15.24 12.54 -17.19
C PRO A 282 14.91 11.06 -17.38
N ILE A 283 15.38 10.19 -16.48
CA ILE A 283 15.13 8.74 -16.54
C ILE A 283 13.65 8.45 -16.24
N SER A 284 13.08 9.11 -15.24
CA SER A 284 11.66 8.98 -14.89
C SER A 284 10.76 9.55 -15.98
N ALA A 285 11.12 10.67 -16.61
CA ALA A 285 10.40 11.21 -17.77
C ALA A 285 10.40 10.23 -18.96
N ALA A 286 11.55 9.60 -19.26
CA ALA A 286 11.66 8.61 -20.33
C ALA A 286 10.85 7.34 -20.02
N ALA A 287 10.89 6.85 -18.78
CA ALA A 287 10.09 5.70 -18.33
C ALA A 287 8.58 5.99 -18.43
N VAL A 288 8.13 7.17 -17.97
CA VAL A 288 6.74 7.59 -18.10
C VAL A 288 6.33 7.70 -19.57
N ALA A 289 7.16 8.30 -20.43
CA ALA A 289 6.89 8.39 -21.86
C ALA A 289 6.74 7.01 -22.51
N LEU A 290 7.62 6.05 -22.17
CA LEU A 290 7.55 4.67 -22.65
C LEU A 290 6.31 3.91 -22.14
N ILE A 291 5.83 4.22 -20.93
CA ILE A 291 4.61 3.62 -20.36
C ILE A 291 3.35 4.23 -20.99
N VAL A 292 3.37 5.53 -21.26
CA VAL A 292 2.22 6.29 -21.78
C VAL A 292 2.07 6.13 -23.30
N ALA A 293 3.16 6.02 -24.06
CA ALA A 293 3.11 5.93 -25.52
C ALA A 293 2.21 4.77 -26.04
N PRO A 294 2.29 3.52 -25.51
CA PRO A 294 1.39 2.43 -25.90
C PRO A 294 -0.08 2.70 -25.52
N LEU A 295 -0.33 3.42 -24.43
CA LEU A 295 -1.67 3.79 -23.97
C LEU A 295 -2.33 4.84 -24.87
N MET A 296 -1.53 5.68 -25.53
CA MET A 296 -2.03 6.68 -26.49
C MET A 296 -2.29 6.05 -27.87
N ILE A 297 -1.44 5.12 -28.30
CA ILE A 297 -1.60 4.43 -29.60
C ILE A 297 -2.85 3.54 -29.64
N GLY A 298 -3.21 2.90 -28.52
CA GLY A 298 -4.40 2.03 -28.45
C GLY A 298 -5.76 2.72 -28.50
N ARG A 299 -5.83 4.05 -28.35
CA ARG A 299 -7.11 4.79 -28.37
C ARG A 299 -7.59 5.18 -29.77
N GLY A 300 -6.74 5.12 -30.79
CA GLY A 300 -7.09 5.54 -32.16
C GLY A 300 -7.84 4.50 -33.00
N ALA A 301 -7.81 3.22 -32.63
CA ALA A 301 -8.30 2.14 -33.51
C ALA A 301 -9.79 1.77 -33.32
N GLY A 302 -10.50 2.38 -32.36
CA GLY A 302 -11.87 1.98 -31.98
C GLY A 302 -13.02 2.76 -32.65
N ALA A 303 -12.74 3.78 -33.46
CA ALA A 303 -13.77 4.69 -33.99
C ALA A 303 -14.25 4.38 -35.43
N GLY A 304 -13.77 3.31 -36.08
CA GLY A 304 -14.02 3.05 -37.51
C GLY A 304 -15.00 1.91 -37.85
N GLY A 305 -15.62 1.23 -36.87
CA GLY A 305 -16.37 -0.01 -37.09
C GLY A 305 -17.89 0.12 -37.00
N ALA A 306 -18.49 1.04 -37.77
CA ALA A 306 -19.94 1.08 -37.97
C ALA A 306 -20.25 1.38 -39.44
N HIS A 307 -20.02 0.39 -40.30
CA HIS A 307 -20.67 0.33 -41.61
C HIS A 307 -21.63 -0.85 -41.65
N SER A 308 -22.91 -0.46 -41.60
CA SER A 308 -24.07 -1.05 -42.28
C SER A 308 -23.79 -2.33 -43.08
N ILE A 309 -24.48 -3.41 -42.68
CA ILE A 309 -24.91 -4.43 -43.62
C ILE A 309 -26.44 -4.39 -43.55
N ALA A 310 -27.02 -3.83 -44.59
CA ALA A 310 -28.41 -4.04 -44.98
C ALA A 310 -28.55 -5.45 -45.60
#